data_AF-A0A935AXS5-F1
#
_entry.id   AF-A0A935AXS5-F1
#
_cell.length_a   1.000
_cell.length_b   1.000
_cell.length_c   1.000
_cell.angle_alpha   90.00
_cell.angle_beta   90.00
_cell.angle_gamma   90.00
#
_symmetry.space_group_name_H-M   'P 1'
#
loop_
_entity.id
_entity.type
_entity.pdbx_description
1 polymer ?
#
loop_
_entity_poly.entity_id
_entity_poly.type
_entity_poly.pdbx_seq_one_letter_code
_entity_poly.pdbx_strand_id
1 'polypeptide(L)'
;MTRLYLIIWVVLLVGCQREDSDIIEPIDVIVAETETFFDSHFIGKTTDVNGNAIEDVQINISDDRDYTTEKGIFLFNNTKTNSSGALIHLHKNDYYDQYVFVPKAANQFSNLDVVLRKKKQSFGFQ
;
A
#
# COMPACT_ATOMS: atom_id res chain seq x y z
N MET A 1 -8.70 -48.18 -61.36
CA MET A 1 -9.65 -47.14 -60.90
C MET A 1 -9.75 -47.07 -59.38
N THR A 2 -9.89 -48.18 -58.65
CA THR A 2 -10.06 -48.23 -57.18
C THR A 2 -8.90 -47.61 -56.38
N ARG A 3 -7.65 -47.70 -56.87
CA ARG A 3 -6.47 -47.10 -56.21
C ARG A 3 -6.41 -45.58 -56.31
N LEU A 4 -7.01 -44.99 -57.36
CA LEU A 4 -7.05 -43.54 -57.55
C LEU A 4 -8.02 -42.88 -56.56
N TYR A 5 -9.17 -43.54 -56.30
CA TYR A 5 -10.14 -43.09 -55.31
C TYR A 5 -9.56 -43.10 -53.89
N LEU A 6 -8.69 -44.06 -53.58
CA LEU A 6 -8.03 -44.14 -52.27
C LEU A 6 -7.11 -42.93 -52.01
N ILE A 7 -6.37 -42.49 -53.02
CA ILE A 7 -5.49 -41.32 -52.92
C ILE A 7 -6.31 -40.04 -52.73
N ILE A 8 -7.41 -39.90 -53.46
CA ILE A 8 -8.34 -38.76 -53.33
C ILE A 8 -8.93 -38.69 -51.92
N TRP A 9 -9.29 -39.83 -51.33
CA TRP A 9 -9.77 -39.90 -49.95
C TRP A 9 -8.73 -39.46 -48.93
N VAL A 10 -7.46 -39.85 -49.11
CA VAL A 10 -6.38 -39.43 -48.21
C VAL A 10 -6.14 -37.92 -48.30
N VAL A 11 -6.15 -37.34 -49.51
CA VAL A 11 -5.95 -35.90 -49.69
C VAL A 11 -7.09 -35.09 -49.07
N LEU A 12 -8.34 -35.56 -49.15
CA LEU A 12 -9.50 -34.91 -48.52
C LEU A 12 -9.44 -34.94 -46.99
N LEU A 13 -8.85 -35.98 -46.38
CA LEU A 13 -8.70 -36.07 -44.92
C LEU A 13 -7.59 -35.14 -44.38
N VAL A 14 -6.51 -34.92 -45.15
CA VAL A 14 -5.39 -34.05 -44.72
C VAL A 14 -5.69 -32.56 -44.95
N GLY A 15 -6.52 -32.22 -45.95
CA GLY A 15 -6.90 -30.83 -46.25
C GLY A 15 -7.84 -30.17 -45.23
N CYS A 16 -8.34 -30.91 -44.24
CA CYS A 16 -9.21 -30.39 -43.17
C CYS A 16 -8.44 -29.93 -41.91
N GLN A 17 -7.12 -29.85 -41.97
CA GLN A 17 -6.35 -29.12 -40.96
C GLN A 17 -6.30 -27.66 -41.39
N ARG A 18 -7.38 -26.93 -41.07
CA ARG A 18 -7.30 -25.48 -40.98
C ARG A 18 -6.29 -25.20 -39.88
N GLU A 19 -5.10 -24.73 -40.26
CA GLU A 19 -4.18 -24.12 -39.32
C GLU A 19 -4.98 -23.04 -38.59
N ASP A 20 -5.11 -23.18 -37.27
CA ASP A 20 -5.74 -22.20 -36.39
C ASP A 20 -4.97 -20.88 -36.53
N SER A 21 -5.38 -20.06 -37.51
CA SER A 21 -4.73 -18.80 -37.85
C SER A 21 -5.16 -17.64 -36.93
N ASP A 22 -5.94 -17.91 -35.90
CA ASP A 22 -6.42 -16.89 -34.98
C ASP A 22 -5.92 -17.21 -33.55
N ILE A 23 -4.60 -17.24 -33.37
CA ILE A 23 -4.03 -17.01 -32.04
C ILE A 23 -4.21 -15.53 -31.75
N ILE A 24 -5.42 -15.15 -31.33
CA ILE A 24 -5.63 -13.88 -30.64
C ILE A 24 -4.97 -14.08 -29.29
N GLU A 25 -3.70 -13.67 -29.15
CA GLU A 25 -3.11 -13.52 -27.83
C GLU A 25 -4.04 -12.61 -27.03
N PRO A 26 -4.61 -13.07 -25.89
CA PRO A 26 -5.39 -12.18 -25.07
C PRO A 26 -4.46 -11.05 -24.67
N ILE A 27 -4.80 -9.83 -25.09
CA ILE A 27 -4.20 -8.63 -24.48
C ILE A 27 -4.55 -8.75 -23.01
N ASP A 28 -3.56 -9.03 -22.17
CA ASP A 28 -3.72 -8.93 -20.72
C ASP A 28 -4.14 -7.49 -20.43
N VAL A 29 -5.45 -7.31 -20.30
CA VAL A 29 -6.01 -6.07 -19.79
C VAL A 29 -5.49 -6.02 -18.36
N ILE A 30 -4.52 -5.14 -18.11
CA ILE A 30 -4.09 -4.81 -16.75
C ILE A 30 -5.28 -4.12 -16.10
N VAL A 31 -6.20 -4.91 -15.54
CA VAL A 31 -7.26 -4.42 -14.70
C VAL A 31 -6.56 -3.94 -13.44
N ALA A 32 -6.42 -2.62 -13.28
CA ALA A 32 -5.97 -2.06 -12.02
C ALA A 32 -6.84 -2.64 -10.91
N GLU A 33 -6.22 -3.29 -9.92
CA GLU A 33 -6.97 -3.84 -8.79
C GLU A 33 -7.84 -2.74 -8.18
N THR A 34 -9.12 -3.06 -7.93
CA THR A 34 -10.02 -2.10 -7.29
C THR A 34 -9.50 -1.80 -5.89
N GLU A 35 -8.98 -0.59 -5.68
CA GLU A 35 -8.51 -0.15 -4.37
C GLU A 35 -9.69 -0.17 -3.38
N THR A 36 -9.67 -1.12 -2.45
CA THR A 36 -10.70 -1.26 -1.42
C THR A 36 -10.24 -0.51 -0.18
N PHE A 37 -10.95 0.56 0.17
CA PHE A 37 -10.68 1.36 1.36
C PHE A 37 -11.60 0.94 2.52
N PHE A 38 -11.07 0.98 3.73
CA PHE A 38 -11.75 0.68 4.98
C PHE A 38 -11.57 1.82 5.96
N ASP A 39 -12.63 2.14 6.69
CA ASP A 39 -12.57 3.07 7.81
C ASP A 39 -11.79 2.43 8.95
N SER A 40 -10.77 3.12 9.44
CA SER A 40 -9.90 2.66 10.52
C SER A 40 -9.67 3.77 11.54
N HIS A 41 -9.36 3.34 12.77
CA HIS A 41 -9.15 4.22 13.89
C HIS A 41 -7.73 4.03 14.42
N PHE A 42 -7.04 5.13 14.66
CA PHE A 42 -5.66 5.13 15.15
C PHE A 42 -5.56 5.99 16.39
N ILE A 43 -4.86 5.49 17.40
CA ILE A 43 -4.49 6.27 18.58
C ILE A 43 -3.02 6.02 18.85
N GLY A 44 -2.32 7.04 19.28
CA GLY A 44 -0.93 6.84 19.65
C GLY A 44 -0.34 7.94 20.49
N LYS A 45 0.87 7.65 20.96
CA LYS A 45 1.67 8.56 21.77
C LYS A 45 3.05 8.71 21.16
N THR A 46 3.51 9.94 21.09
CA THR A 46 4.88 10.28 20.67
C THR A 46 5.70 10.70 21.88
N THR A 47 6.91 10.15 21.98
CA THR A 47 7.86 10.44 23.05
C THR A 47 9.26 10.69 22.52
N ASP A 48 10.10 11.35 23.31
CA ASP A 48 11.54 11.43 23.07
C ASP A 48 12.26 10.16 23.57
N VAL A 49 13.57 10.09 23.31
CA VAL A 49 14.42 8.98 23.76
C VAL A 49 14.48 8.80 25.29
N ASN A 50 14.04 9.80 26.05
CA ASN A 50 13.99 9.78 27.51
C ASN A 50 12.57 9.45 28.03
N GLY A 51 11.59 9.26 27.14
CA GLY A 51 10.20 8.97 27.48
C GLY A 51 9.34 10.21 27.72
N ASN A 52 9.84 11.42 27.50
CA ASN A 52 9.05 12.64 27.62
C ASN A 52 8.08 12.76 26.44
N ALA A 53 6.85 13.17 26.70
CA ALA A 53 5.88 13.45 25.65
C ALA A 53 6.36 14.58 24.73
N ILE A 54 6.03 14.48 23.44
CA ILE A 54 6.34 15.53 22.46
C ILE A 54 5.02 16.09 21.94
N GLU A 55 4.76 17.36 22.22
CA GLU A 55 3.63 18.11 21.66
C GLU A 55 3.89 18.50 20.19
N ASP A 56 2.87 18.90 19.44
CA ASP A 56 2.96 19.49 18.09
C ASP A 56 3.77 18.68 17.09
N VAL A 57 3.78 17.35 17.22
CA VAL A 57 4.25 16.46 16.16
C VAL A 57 3.13 16.37 15.15
N GLN A 58 3.43 16.75 13.91
CA GLN A 58 2.51 16.56 12.81
C GLN A 58 2.44 15.07 12.47
N ILE A 59 1.24 14.52 12.49
CA ILE A 59 0.95 13.14 12.12
C ILE A 59 0.16 13.19 10.81
N ASN A 60 0.65 12.50 9.79
CA ASN A 60 -0.06 12.34 8.52
C ASN A 60 -0.39 10.85 8.33
N ILE A 61 -1.65 10.55 8.03
CA ILE A 61 -2.15 9.20 7.73
C ILE A 61 -3.01 9.30 6.47
N SER A 62 -2.54 8.72 5.37
CA SER A 62 -3.17 8.92 4.05
C SER A 62 -3.30 10.43 3.73
N ASP A 63 -4.51 10.94 3.54
CA ASP A 63 -4.80 12.36 3.29
C ASP A 63 -5.10 13.16 4.57
N ASP A 64 -5.26 12.47 5.70
CA ASP A 64 -5.59 13.10 6.97
C ASP A 64 -4.33 13.61 7.68
N ARG A 65 -4.47 14.75 8.36
CA ARG A 65 -3.41 15.37 9.15
C ARG A 65 -3.94 15.86 10.48
N ASP A 66 -3.18 15.62 11.53
CA ASP A 66 -3.43 16.14 12.86
C ASP A 66 -2.11 16.38 13.62
N TYR A 67 -2.18 16.98 14.80
CA TYR A 67 -1.04 17.26 15.66
C TYR A 67 -1.21 16.62 17.04
N THR A 68 -0.11 16.16 17.61
CA THR A 68 -0.12 15.63 18.98
C THR A 68 -0.36 16.72 20.00
N THR A 69 -1.20 16.42 20.98
CA THR A 69 -1.46 17.27 22.18
C THR A 69 -0.22 17.46 23.07
N GLU A 70 -0.30 18.33 24.09
CA GLU A 70 0.72 18.50 25.17
C GLU A 70 1.21 17.18 25.78
N LYS A 71 0.34 16.15 25.83
CA LYS A 71 0.66 14.82 26.36
C LYS A 71 1.31 13.89 25.33
N GLY A 72 1.58 14.39 24.13
CA GLY A 72 2.11 13.66 22.98
C GLY A 72 1.12 12.72 22.31
N ILE A 73 -0.18 12.86 22.63
CA ILE A 73 -1.23 11.95 22.15
C ILE A 73 -1.84 12.49 20.86
N PHE A 74 -2.10 11.59 19.90
CA PHE A 74 -2.88 11.84 18.68
C PHE A 74 -4.01 10.81 18.54
N LEU A 75 -5.09 11.19 17.86
CA LEU A 75 -6.26 10.35 17.62
C LEU A 75 -6.84 10.61 16.22
N PHE A 76 -6.91 9.58 15.40
CA PHE A 76 -7.58 9.62 14.10
C PHE A 76 -8.80 8.70 14.15
N ASN A 77 -9.95 9.26 13.78
CA ASN A 77 -11.22 8.54 13.69
C ASN A 77 -11.64 8.46 12.22
N ASN A 78 -12.03 7.26 11.77
CA ASN A 78 -12.55 7.02 10.42
C ASN A 78 -11.57 7.43 9.30
N THR A 79 -10.28 7.20 9.50
CA THR A 79 -9.29 7.41 8.43
C THR A 79 -9.38 6.29 7.42
N LYS A 80 -9.35 6.65 6.14
CA LYS A 80 -9.38 5.68 5.03
C LYS A 80 -8.04 4.99 4.88
N THR A 81 -8.06 3.67 4.93
CA THR A 81 -6.87 2.82 4.83
C THR A 81 -7.14 1.62 3.96
N ASN A 82 -6.09 0.97 3.44
CA ASN A 82 -6.27 -0.27 2.69
C ASN A 82 -6.54 -1.45 3.64
N SER A 83 -6.76 -2.64 3.08
CA SER A 83 -7.00 -3.86 3.85
C SER A 83 -5.87 -4.23 4.82
N SER A 84 -4.64 -3.77 4.57
CA SER A 84 -3.46 -4.09 5.35
C SER A 84 -3.26 -3.12 6.52
N GLY A 85 -3.58 -1.83 6.34
CA GLY A 85 -3.36 -0.79 7.35
C GLY A 85 -2.95 0.54 6.74
N ALA A 86 -2.20 1.33 7.51
CA ALA A 86 -1.75 2.66 7.09
C ALA A 86 -0.26 2.89 7.32
N LEU A 87 0.35 3.65 6.42
CA LEU A 87 1.65 4.26 6.66
C LEU A 87 1.44 5.61 7.35
N ILE A 88 1.99 5.75 8.54
CA ILE A 88 1.92 6.97 9.34
C ILE A 88 3.25 7.71 9.21
N HIS A 89 3.19 8.98 8.82
CA HIS A 89 4.34 9.88 8.77
C HIS A 89 4.28 10.86 9.94
N LEU A 90 5.35 10.89 10.73
CA LEU A 90 5.52 11.79 11.85
C LEU A 90 6.60 12.82 11.50
N HIS A 91 6.27 14.09 11.67
CA HIS A 91 7.15 15.20 11.35
C HIS A 91 7.15 16.26 12.46
N LYS A 92 8.35 16.72 12.83
CA LYS A 92 8.58 17.90 13.66
C LYS A 92 9.97 18.45 13.36
N ASN A 93 10.10 19.77 13.20
CA ASN A 93 11.33 20.43 12.71
C ASN A 93 12.64 19.93 13.38
N ASP A 94 12.65 19.85 14.71
CA ASP A 94 13.85 19.47 15.49
C ASP A 94 14.09 17.96 15.62
N TYR A 95 13.23 17.15 15.01
CA TYR A 95 13.29 15.69 15.03
C TYR A 95 13.47 15.14 13.62
N TYR A 96 14.04 13.94 13.52
CA TYR A 96 14.04 13.22 12.26
C TYR A 96 12.62 12.78 11.91
N ASP A 97 12.26 12.92 10.64
CA ASP A 97 11.03 12.36 10.10
C ASP A 97 11.01 10.85 10.31
N GLN A 98 9.85 10.34 10.71
CA GLN A 98 9.67 8.92 10.97
C GLN A 98 8.44 8.40 10.24
N TYR A 99 8.59 7.21 9.66
CA TYR A 99 7.52 6.51 8.96
C TYR A 99 7.28 5.19 9.68
N VAL A 100 6.02 4.91 10.03
CA VAL A 100 5.63 3.69 10.74
C VAL A 100 4.41 3.09 10.07
N PHE A 101 4.50 1.82 9.67
CA PHE A 101 3.33 1.10 9.21
C PHE A 101 2.56 0.53 10.40
N VAL A 102 1.26 0.81 10.47
CA VAL A 102 0.37 0.29 11.49
C VAL A 102 -0.68 -0.60 10.83
N PRO A 103 -0.72 -1.90 11.19
CA PRO A 103 -1.73 -2.80 10.64
C PRO A 103 -3.12 -2.43 11.16
N LYS A 104 -4.13 -2.65 10.33
CA LYS A 104 -5.52 -2.39 10.70
C LYS A 104 -5.99 -3.32 11.82
N ALA A 105 -6.43 -2.77 12.95
CA ALA A 105 -7.22 -3.50 13.94
C ALA A 105 -8.70 -3.54 13.53
N ALA A 106 -9.34 -4.71 13.55
CA ALA A 106 -10.76 -4.84 13.22
C ALA A 106 -11.64 -4.32 14.37
N ASN A 107 -12.54 -3.37 14.07
CA ASN A 107 -13.50 -2.77 15.01
C ASN A 107 -12.88 -2.21 16.31
N GLN A 108 -11.60 -1.83 16.27
CA GLN A 108 -10.87 -1.29 17.42
C GLN A 108 -9.88 -0.22 16.96
N PHE A 109 -9.35 0.54 17.92
CA PHE A 109 -8.23 1.42 17.67
C PHE A 109 -6.95 0.62 17.46
N SER A 110 -6.23 0.95 16.39
CA SER A 110 -4.86 0.51 16.22
C SER A 110 -3.96 1.42 17.07
N ASN A 111 -3.30 0.85 18.06
CA ASN A 111 -2.48 1.59 19.02
C ASN A 111 -1.03 1.69 18.51
N LEU A 112 -0.42 2.86 18.67
CA LEU A 112 0.97 3.10 18.28
C LEU A 112 1.72 3.95 19.31
N ASP A 113 2.85 3.46 19.79
CA ASP A 113 3.82 4.27 20.55
C ASP A 113 5.07 4.51 19.71
N VAL A 114 5.44 5.78 19.53
CA VAL A 114 6.58 6.17 18.68
C VAL A 114 7.59 7.00 19.47
N VAL A 115 8.85 6.58 19.42
CA VAL A 115 9.98 7.34 19.96
C VAL A 115 10.66 8.13 18.84
N LEU A 116 10.58 9.45 18.89
CA LEU A 116 11.25 10.35 17.96
C LEU A 116 12.66 10.71 18.45
N ARG A 117 13.59 10.81 17.49
CA ARG A 117 14.98 11.18 17.77
C ARG A 117 15.23 12.62 17.33
N LYS A 118 15.75 13.45 18.24
CA LYS A 118 16.16 14.82 17.90
C LYS A 118 17.28 14.80 16.87
N LYS A 119 17.23 15.72 15.91
CA LYS A 119 18.36 16.03 15.02
C LYS A 119 19.51 16.56 15.87
N LYS A 120 20.74 16.14 15.57
CA LYS A 120 21.90 16.79 16.15
C LYS A 120 21.92 18.24 15.64
N GLN A 121 21.93 19.22 16.54
CA GLN A 121 22.22 20.59 16.17
C GLN A 121 23.64 20.63 15.60
N SER A 122 23.74 20.81 14.27
CA SER A 122 25.00 21.17 13.65
C SER A 122 25.26 22.62 14.01
N PHE A 123 26.05 22.86 15.06
CA PHE A 123 26.70 24.15 15.24
C PHE A 123 27.66 24.32 14.06
N GLY A 124 27.23 25.06 13.05
CA GLY A 124 28.15 25.58 12.04
C GLY A 124 29.18 26.44 12.76
N PHE A 125 30.45 26.06 12.71
CA PHE A 125 31.51 26.99 13.04
C PHE A 125 31.49 28.11 11.98
N GLN A 126 31.52 29.36 12.45
CA GLN A 126 31.54 30.59 11.68
C GLN A 126 32.61 30.60 10.58
#